data_AF-A0A9E2EFF5-F1
#
_entry.id   AF-A0A9E2EFF5-F1
#
_cell.length_a   1.000
_cell.length_b   1.000
_cell.length_c   1.000
_cell.angle_alpha   90.00
_cell.angle_beta   90.00
_cell.angle_gamma   90.00
#
_symmetry.space_group_name_H-M   'P 1'
#
loop_
_entity.id
_entity.type
_entity.pdbx_description
1 polymer ?
#
loop_
_entity_poly.entity_id
_entity_poly.type
_entity_poly.pdbx_seq_one_letter_code
_entity_poly.pdbx_strand_id
1 'polypeptide(L)'
;RAAIRPLLNHINDLGPELLVVEAGASPLEPYNGAALMDELGENIVCTILSASDPYAVVGVQQAFGLVPDIVTGPATQTSVAVELVRKLTGLPALNLIDPAAKEPFRQFLRARLGLSEHRNASGM
;
A
#
# COMPACT_ATOMS: atom_id res chain seq x y z
N ARG A 1 7.82 17.14 -9.60
CA ARG A 1 7.33 18.10 -8.58
C ARG A 1 6.28 19.08 -9.15
N ALA A 2 6.59 19.94 -10.13
CA ALA A 2 5.67 21.01 -10.57
C ALA A 2 4.27 20.56 -11.04
N ALA A 3 4.12 19.32 -11.55
CA ALA A 3 2.84 18.79 -12.02
C ALA A 3 1.99 18.08 -10.95
N ILE A 4 2.55 17.74 -9.77
CA ILE A 4 1.83 16.94 -8.76
C ILE A 4 0.63 17.72 -8.22
N ARG A 5 0.84 18.97 -7.80
CA ARG A 5 -0.22 19.79 -7.21
C ARG A 5 -1.35 20.15 -8.19
N PRO A 6 -1.07 20.57 -9.44
CA PRO A 6 -2.12 20.73 -10.45
C PRO A 6 -2.94 19.46 -10.69
N LEU A 7 -2.29 18.28 -10.72
CA LEU A 7 -2.98 17.01 -10.88
C LEU A 7 -3.87 16.69 -9.67
N LEU A 8 -3.37 16.85 -8.45
CA LEU A 8 -4.15 16.63 -7.23
C LEU A 8 -5.36 17.58 -7.16
N ASN A 9 -5.21 18.84 -7.57
CA ASN A 9 -6.33 19.77 -7.66
C ASN A 9 -7.40 19.28 -8.64
N HIS A 10 -6.98 18.84 -9.83
CA HIS A 10 -7.91 18.30 -10.82
C HIS A 10 -8.65 17.05 -10.32
N ILE A 11 -7.96 16.17 -9.59
CA ILE A 11 -8.58 14.99 -8.95
C ILE A 11 -9.57 15.46 -7.88
N ASN A 12 -9.22 16.46 -7.07
CA ASN A 12 -10.08 16.98 -6.02
C ASN A 12 -11.36 17.63 -6.57
N ASP A 13 -11.30 18.26 -7.75
CA ASP A 13 -12.48 18.81 -8.44
C ASP A 13 -13.53 17.73 -8.79
N LEU A 14 -13.11 16.45 -8.88
CA LEU A 14 -14.01 15.31 -9.10
C LEU A 14 -14.67 14.81 -7.80
N GLY A 15 -14.25 15.32 -6.63
CA GLY A 15 -14.77 14.96 -5.32
C GLY A 15 -14.65 13.47 -4.93
N PRO A 16 -13.50 12.79 -5.13
CA PRO A 16 -13.35 11.39 -4.75
C PRO A 16 -13.32 11.22 -3.22
N GLU A 17 -13.91 10.13 -2.73
CA GLU A 17 -13.83 9.75 -1.31
C GLU A 17 -12.47 9.12 -0.95
N LEU A 18 -11.84 8.43 -1.91
CA LEU A 18 -10.55 7.78 -1.74
C LEU A 18 -9.73 7.90 -3.02
N LEU A 19 -8.43 8.10 -2.87
CA LEU A 19 -7.46 8.06 -3.95
C LEU A 19 -6.49 6.90 -3.72
N VAL A 20 -6.40 6.00 -4.70
CA VAL A 20 -5.34 4.97 -4.74
C VAL A 20 -4.22 5.50 -5.62
N VAL A 21 -3.05 5.71 -5.03
CA VAL A 21 -1.89 6.26 -5.74
C VAL A 21 -0.82 5.18 -5.91
N GLU A 22 -0.46 4.92 -7.16
CA GLU A 22 0.74 4.16 -7.48
C GLU A 22 1.91 5.13 -7.66
N ALA A 23 2.83 5.14 -6.68
CA ALA A 23 4.11 5.81 -6.84
C ALA A 23 5.02 4.90 -7.68
N GLY A 24 5.12 5.18 -8.98
CA GLY A 24 6.06 4.46 -9.85
C GLY A 24 7.52 4.64 -9.38
N ALA A 25 8.34 3.61 -9.63
CA ALA A 25 9.69 3.46 -9.11
C ALA A 25 9.74 3.23 -7.58
N SER A 26 10.92 3.12 -6.97
CA SER A 26 10.98 2.97 -5.51
C SER A 26 10.32 4.20 -4.87
N PRO A 27 9.45 4.03 -3.83
CA PRO A 27 8.71 5.14 -3.22
C PRO A 27 9.61 6.26 -2.69
N LEU A 28 10.91 6.05 -2.64
CA LEU A 28 11.89 6.89 -1.98
C LEU A 28 13.10 7.19 -2.89
N GLU A 29 13.01 6.88 -4.19
CA GLU A 29 13.90 7.45 -5.18
C GLU A 29 13.67 8.97 -5.30
N PRO A 30 14.74 9.78 -5.33
CA PRO A 30 14.67 11.23 -5.11
C PRO A 30 13.88 12.01 -6.18
N TYR A 31 13.51 11.36 -7.29
CA TYR A 31 12.87 12.01 -8.42
C TYR A 31 11.34 11.95 -8.41
N ASN A 32 10.71 10.90 -7.86
CA ASN A 32 9.25 10.69 -8.01
C ASN A 32 8.52 10.38 -6.71
N GLY A 33 8.84 9.27 -6.02
CA GLY A 33 8.06 8.79 -4.89
C GLY A 33 8.09 9.72 -3.68
N ALA A 34 9.28 10.20 -3.29
CA ALA A 34 9.42 11.07 -2.13
C ALA A 34 8.62 12.38 -2.27
N ALA A 35 8.63 12.99 -3.46
CA ALA A 35 7.87 14.21 -3.73
C ALA A 35 6.36 14.00 -3.65
N LEU A 36 5.86 12.83 -4.04
CA LEU A 36 4.44 12.48 -3.92
C LEU A 36 4.06 12.24 -2.46
N MET A 37 4.89 11.52 -1.71
CA MET A 37 4.67 11.28 -0.28
C MET A 37 4.64 12.61 0.50
N ASP A 38 5.56 13.53 0.18
CA ASP A 38 5.60 14.88 0.75
C ASP A 38 4.30 15.66 0.48
N GLU A 39 3.80 15.64 -0.77
CA GLU A 39 2.60 16.40 -1.16
C GLU A 39 1.31 15.79 -0.60
N LEU A 40 1.23 14.47 -0.49
CA LEU A 40 0.07 13.79 0.11
C LEU A 40 0.06 13.94 1.65
N GLY A 41 1.24 13.88 2.28
CA GLY A 41 1.43 14.12 3.71
C GLY A 41 0.49 13.30 4.60
N GLU A 42 -0.19 13.99 5.52
CA GLU A 42 -1.12 13.37 6.49
C GLU A 42 -2.38 12.77 5.86
N ASN A 43 -2.64 13.00 4.56
CA ASN A 43 -3.75 12.36 3.86
C ASN A 43 -3.49 10.87 3.54
N ILE A 44 -2.26 10.38 3.76
CA ILE A 44 -1.91 8.97 3.56
C ILE A 44 -2.42 8.16 4.75
N VAL A 45 -3.50 7.41 4.54
CA VAL A 45 -4.11 6.55 5.58
C VAL A 45 -3.68 5.08 5.50
N CYS A 46 -3.08 4.67 4.38
CA CYS A 46 -2.66 3.30 4.13
C CYS A 46 -1.49 3.27 3.13
N THR A 47 -0.48 2.46 3.43
CA THR A 47 0.70 2.25 2.59
C THR A 47 0.87 0.75 2.29
N ILE A 48 0.99 0.42 1.02
CA ILE A 48 1.18 -0.95 0.53
C ILE A 48 2.51 -0.98 -0.19
N LEU A 49 3.48 -1.75 0.33
CA LEU A 49 4.77 -1.92 -0.32
C LEU A 49 4.75 -3.16 -1.20
N SER A 50 4.77 -2.97 -2.52
CA SER A 50 5.03 -4.05 -3.47
C SER A 50 6.54 -4.18 -3.67
N ALA A 51 7.15 -5.24 -3.13
CA ALA A 51 8.60 -5.42 -3.12
C ALA A 51 9.04 -6.62 -4.00
N SER A 52 10.26 -6.54 -4.54
CA SER A 52 10.86 -7.60 -5.39
C SER A 52 11.22 -8.85 -4.61
N ASP A 53 11.67 -8.69 -3.37
CA ASP A 53 12.12 -9.78 -2.51
C ASP A 53 12.08 -9.36 -1.04
N PRO A 54 12.14 -10.31 -0.08
CA PRO A 54 12.05 -9.99 1.34
C PRO A 54 13.14 -9.05 1.88
N TYR A 55 14.33 -9.04 1.27
CA TYR A 55 15.42 -8.16 1.71
C TYR A 55 15.25 -6.73 1.19
N ALA A 56 14.63 -6.54 0.02
CA ALA A 56 14.23 -5.22 -0.45
C ALA A 56 13.29 -4.52 0.53
N VAL A 57 12.41 -5.27 1.22
CA VAL A 57 11.54 -4.73 2.29
C VAL A 57 12.38 -4.17 3.44
N VAL A 58 13.37 -4.93 3.90
CA VAL A 58 14.32 -4.50 4.95
C VAL A 58 15.07 -3.24 4.50
N GLY A 59 15.55 -3.22 3.26
CA GLY A 59 16.23 -2.08 2.67
C GLY A 59 15.35 -0.82 2.69
N VAL A 60 14.07 -0.94 2.32
CA VAL A 60 13.13 0.18 2.37
C VAL A 60 12.93 0.68 3.81
N GLN A 61 12.70 -0.22 4.77
CA GLN A 61 12.53 0.16 6.17
C GLN A 61 13.77 0.87 6.74
N GLN A 62 14.95 0.32 6.50
CA GLN A 62 16.19 0.83 7.10
C GLN A 62 16.70 2.10 6.42
N ALA A 63 16.71 2.13 5.09
CA ALA A 63 17.29 3.25 4.35
C ALA A 63 16.42 4.52 4.41
N PHE A 64 15.12 4.36 4.61
CA PHE A 64 14.17 5.47 4.48
C PHE A 64 13.22 5.64 5.67
N GLY A 65 13.30 4.78 6.69
CA GLY A 65 12.44 4.86 7.86
C GLY A 65 10.96 4.62 7.58
N LEU A 66 10.61 4.11 6.39
CA LEU A 66 9.23 3.85 6.01
C LEU A 66 8.78 2.48 6.54
N VAL A 67 7.73 2.47 7.34
CA VAL A 67 7.08 1.26 7.84
C VAL A 67 5.75 1.10 7.11
N PRO A 68 5.68 0.28 6.03
CA PRO A 68 4.43 0.12 5.31
C PRO A 68 3.43 -0.68 6.13
N ASP A 69 2.13 -0.44 5.89
CA ASP A 69 1.07 -1.14 6.61
C ASP A 69 0.92 -2.60 6.18
N ILE A 70 1.34 -2.93 4.95
CA ILE A 70 1.39 -4.30 4.44
C ILE A 70 2.39 -4.44 3.28
N VAL A 71 3.00 -5.62 3.19
CA VAL A 71 3.90 -6.02 2.09
C VAL A 71 3.18 -6.95 1.11
N THR A 72 3.38 -6.72 -0.18
CA THR A 72 2.86 -7.54 -1.28
C THR A 72 3.92 -7.67 -2.39
N GLY A 73 3.52 -8.14 -3.57
CA GLY A 73 4.41 -8.28 -4.73
C GLY A 73 5.24 -9.56 -4.71
N PRO A 74 6.25 -9.67 -5.58
CA PRO A 74 7.14 -10.84 -5.67
C PRO A 74 7.74 -11.31 -4.33
N ALA A 75 7.99 -10.38 -3.39
CA ALA A 75 8.42 -10.67 -2.02
C ALA A 75 7.45 -11.56 -1.21
N THR A 76 6.24 -11.80 -1.70
CA THR A 76 5.17 -12.51 -0.99
C THR A 76 4.55 -13.67 -1.78
N GLN A 77 5.11 -14.04 -2.94
CA GLN A 77 4.48 -15.00 -3.86
C GLN A 77 4.52 -16.46 -3.40
N THR A 78 5.28 -16.78 -2.34
CA THR A 78 5.31 -18.10 -1.72
C THR A 78 5.10 -17.98 -0.21
N SER A 79 4.61 -19.06 0.42
CA SER A 79 4.45 -19.10 1.88
C SER A 79 5.78 -18.86 2.61
N VAL A 80 6.89 -19.40 2.09
CA VAL A 80 8.24 -19.18 2.62
C VAL A 80 8.66 -17.71 2.50
N ALA A 81 8.38 -17.06 1.37
CA ALA A 81 8.71 -15.64 1.18
C ALA A 81 7.89 -14.76 2.13
N VAL A 82 6.59 -15.04 2.30
CA VAL A 82 5.71 -14.38 3.28
C VAL A 82 6.25 -14.53 4.70
N GLU A 83 6.63 -15.73 5.10
CA GLU A 83 7.21 -15.97 6.43
C GLU A 83 8.54 -15.22 6.61
N LEU A 84 9.39 -15.22 5.58
CA LEU A 84 10.66 -14.52 5.62
C LEU A 84 10.48 -13.00 5.76
N VAL A 85 9.54 -12.39 5.03
CA VAL A 85 9.18 -10.98 5.21
C VAL A 85 8.79 -10.72 6.67
N ARG A 86 7.87 -11.51 7.23
CA ARG A 86 7.43 -11.35 8.64
C ARG A 86 8.60 -11.47 9.61
N LYS A 87 9.48 -12.45 9.41
CA LYS A 87 10.64 -12.70 10.29
C LYS A 87 11.66 -11.56 10.25
N LEU A 88 11.93 -11.00 9.07
CA LEU A 88 12.92 -9.94 8.90
C LEU A 88 12.42 -8.56 9.34
N THR A 89 11.12 -8.29 9.18
CA THR A 89 10.57 -6.93 9.25
C THR A 89 9.51 -6.73 10.32
N GLY A 90 8.91 -7.82 10.82
CA GLY A 90 7.72 -7.79 11.68
C GLY A 90 6.42 -7.39 10.95
N LEU A 91 6.47 -7.12 9.64
CA LEU A 91 5.33 -6.58 8.91
C LEU A 91 4.37 -7.66 8.42
N PRO A 92 3.07 -7.36 8.32
CA PRO A 92 2.14 -8.25 7.64
C PRO A 92 2.47 -8.34 6.15
N ALA A 93 2.36 -9.54 5.60
CA ALA A 93 2.60 -9.83 4.20
C ALA A 93 1.46 -10.69 3.62
N LEU A 94 1.04 -10.42 2.39
CA LEU A 94 0.00 -11.19 1.71
C LEU A 94 0.38 -11.50 0.26
N ASN A 95 0.20 -12.76 -0.11
CA ASN A 95 0.35 -13.22 -1.47
C ASN A 95 -0.87 -12.84 -2.34
N LEU A 96 -0.91 -11.64 -2.91
CA LEU A 96 -2.10 -11.18 -3.65
C LEU A 96 -2.34 -11.87 -5.00
N ILE A 97 -1.39 -12.68 -5.51
CA ILE A 97 -1.65 -13.52 -6.70
C ILE A 97 -2.46 -14.77 -6.34
N ASP A 98 -2.47 -15.18 -5.06
CA ASP A 98 -3.33 -16.25 -4.57
C ASP A 98 -4.75 -15.72 -4.38
N PRO A 99 -5.76 -16.26 -5.09
CA PRO A 99 -7.15 -15.86 -4.91
C PRO A 99 -7.65 -15.96 -3.47
N ALA A 100 -7.10 -16.87 -2.65
CA ALA A 100 -7.46 -17.01 -1.24
C ALA A 100 -7.05 -15.80 -0.39
N ALA A 101 -6.08 -15.00 -0.84
CA ALA A 101 -5.63 -13.80 -0.14
C ALA A 101 -6.56 -12.59 -0.34
N LYS A 102 -7.51 -12.64 -1.30
CA LYS A 102 -8.41 -11.52 -1.62
C LYS A 102 -9.30 -11.11 -0.44
N GLU A 103 -9.86 -12.09 0.26
CA GLU A 103 -10.75 -11.82 1.41
C GLU A 103 -9.95 -11.28 2.61
N PRO A 104 -8.82 -11.89 3.04
CA PRO A 104 -7.93 -11.30 4.03
C PRO A 104 -7.49 -9.87 3.67
N PHE A 105 -7.15 -9.60 2.41
CA PHE A 105 -6.75 -8.27 1.97
C PHE A 105 -7.90 -7.27 2.03
N ARG A 106 -9.12 -7.67 1.66
CA ARG A 106 -10.32 -6.85 1.81
C ARG A 106 -10.59 -6.49 3.27
N GLN A 107 -10.46 -7.46 4.18
CA GLN A 107 -10.63 -7.23 5.62
C GLN A 107 -9.57 -6.27 6.16
N PHE A 108 -8.32 -6.43 5.74
CA PHE A 108 -7.25 -5.48 6.04
C PHE A 108 -7.62 -4.06 5.58
N LEU A 109 -8.04 -3.87 4.33
CA LEU A 109 -8.42 -2.56 3.80
C LEU A 109 -9.61 -1.96 4.55
N ARG A 110 -10.64 -2.76 4.85
CA ARG A 110 -11.81 -2.29 5.62
C ARG A 110 -11.40 -1.77 6.99
N ALA A 111 -10.56 -2.52 7.71
CA ALA A 111 -10.06 -2.12 9.01
C ALA A 111 -9.22 -0.84 8.92
N ARG A 112 -8.33 -0.74 7.91
CA ARG A 112 -7.47 0.44 7.72
C ARG A 112 -8.22 1.70 7.30
N LEU A 113 -9.25 1.55 6.49
CA LEU A 113 -10.02 2.67 5.94
C LEU A 113 -11.27 3.01 6.77
N GLY A 114 -11.52 2.30 7.87
CA GLY A 114 -12.71 2.50 8.70
C GLY A 114 -14.02 2.18 7.98
N LEU A 115 -13.98 1.33 6.94
CA LEU A 115 -15.16 0.98 6.15
C LEU A 115 -15.98 -0.07 6.89
N SER A 116 -17.26 0.24 7.17
CA SER A 116 -18.19 -0.71 7.77
C SER A 116 -18.65 -1.76 6.75
N GLU A 117 -19.03 -2.94 7.24
CA GLU A 117 -19.68 -3.96 6.41
C GLU A 117 -20.99 -3.40 5.86
N HIS A 118 -21.06 -3.10 4.56
CA HIS A 118 -22.35 -2.99 3.89
C HIS A 118 -23.01 -4.37 3.94
N ARG A 119 -23.96 -4.55 4.87
CA ARG A 119 -24.92 -5.65 4.80
C ARG A 119 -25.67 -5.51 3.49
N ASN A 120 -25.37 -6.36 2.51
CA ASN A 120 -26.22 -6.50 1.34
C ASN A 120 -27.62 -6.90 1.82
N ALA A 121 -28.57 -5.98 1.68
CA ALA A 121 -29.98 -6.31 1.71
C ALA A 121 -30.27 -7.14 0.45
N SER A 122 -30.10 -8.45 0.54
CA SER A 122 -30.56 -9.40 -0.46
C SER A 122 -31.11 -10.61 0.27
N GLY A 123 -32.40 -10.51 0.55
CA GLY A 123 -33.19 -11.44 1.33
C GLY A 123 -34.63 -10.96 1.40
N MET A 124 -35.22 -10.64 0.24
CA MET A 124 -36.67 -10.66 -0.01
C MET A 124 -36.88 -11.31 -1.38
#